data_AF-A0A2V5LYF5-F1
#
_entry.id   AF-A0A2V5LYF5-F1
#
_cell.length_a   1.000
_cell.length_b   1.000
_cell.length_c   1.000
_cell.angle_alpha   90.00
_cell.angle_beta   90.00
_cell.angle_gamma   90.00
#
_symmetry.space_group_name_H-M   'P 1'
#
loop_
_entity.id
_entity.type
_entity.pdbx_description
1 polymer ?
#
loop_
_entity_poly.entity_id
_entity_poly.type
_entity_poly.pdbx_seq_one_letter_code
_entity_poly.pdbx_strand_id
1 'polypeptide(L)'
;MTVHVAGAVKHPGVYTLPAGSRILQAVESAGGALPAAVLDALNLAALAADGTQIMVPTQAQLAAGTAGSGGSGSGAGGAGGGVPGAGGSGLPQPGSQGALVNLNTATAEQLDALPGVGPVLAGRIVAWRSDHGPFTSVDELDAVSGIGAKMLANIRPLVTVQ
;
A
#
# COMPACT_ATOMS: atom_id res chain seq x y z
N MET A 1 -20.47 7.92 8.79
CA MET A 1 -19.39 6.94 8.60
C MET A 1 -19.03 6.33 9.93
N THR A 2 -18.55 5.10 9.92
CA THR A 2 -18.28 4.29 11.09
C THR A 2 -16.78 4.03 11.19
N VAL A 3 -16.16 4.42 12.30
CA VAL A 3 -14.73 4.22 12.54
C VAL A 3 -14.51 3.45 13.83
N HIS A 4 -13.50 2.60 13.86
CA HIS A 4 -13.13 1.87 15.06
C HIS A 4 -11.96 2.58 15.72
N VAL A 5 -12.15 3.11 16.93
CA VAL A 5 -11.08 3.74 17.72
C VAL A 5 -10.60 2.77 18.77
N ALA A 6 -9.33 2.41 18.72
CA ALA A 6 -8.71 1.42 19.60
C ALA A 6 -7.38 1.91 20.18
N GLY A 7 -6.90 1.26 21.24
CA GLY A 7 -5.64 1.61 21.89
C GLY A 7 -5.82 2.56 23.08
N ALA A 8 -4.95 3.55 23.21
CA ALA A 8 -4.87 4.44 24.36
C ALA A 8 -5.92 5.57 24.36
N VAL A 9 -7.20 5.22 24.25
CA VAL A 9 -8.34 6.14 24.36
C VAL A 9 -9.21 5.78 25.54
N LYS A 10 -10.00 6.72 26.07
CA LYS A 10 -10.84 6.45 27.26
C LYS A 10 -11.90 5.38 27.00
N HIS A 11 -12.55 5.44 25.84
CA HIS A 11 -13.59 4.51 25.44
C HIS A 11 -13.24 3.93 24.06
N PRO A 12 -12.51 2.80 24.01
CA PRO A 12 -12.30 2.11 22.74
C PRO A 12 -13.61 1.52 22.24
N GLY A 13 -13.88 1.64 20.95
CA GLY A 13 -15.14 1.23 20.37
C GLY A 13 -15.37 1.80 18.99
N VAL A 14 -16.57 1.53 18.47
CA VAL A 14 -16.99 1.95 17.13
C VAL A 14 -17.83 3.22 17.24
N TYR A 15 -17.46 4.24 16.48
CA TYR A 15 -18.09 5.57 16.51
C TYR A 15 -18.64 5.95 15.16
N THR A 16 -19.81 6.59 15.16
CA THR A 16 -20.42 7.15 13.96
C THR A 16 -20.15 8.65 13.86
N LEU A 17 -19.43 9.07 12.83
CA LEU A 17 -19.09 10.47 12.56
C LEU A 17 -19.69 10.98 11.24
N PRO A 18 -19.86 12.30 11.06
CA PRO A 18 -20.16 12.92 9.78
C PRO A 18 -19.12 12.57 8.70
N ALA A 19 -19.55 12.47 7.44
CA ALA A 19 -18.62 12.30 6.33
C ALA A 19 -17.64 13.49 6.24
N GLY A 20 -16.35 13.20 6.06
CA GLY A 20 -15.30 14.21 6.06
C GLY A 20 -14.75 14.58 7.45
N SER A 21 -15.16 13.88 8.51
CA SER A 21 -14.55 14.06 9.84
C SER A 21 -13.10 13.61 9.85
N ARG A 22 -12.29 14.25 10.68
CA ARG A 22 -10.86 13.94 10.82
C ARG A 22 -10.61 12.94 11.93
N ILE A 23 -9.40 12.36 11.95
CA ILE A 23 -8.95 11.45 13.00
C ILE A 23 -9.05 12.10 14.39
N LEU A 24 -8.74 13.39 14.52
CA LEU A 24 -8.95 14.17 15.75
C LEU A 24 -10.37 13.98 16.31
N GLN A 25 -11.39 14.20 15.49
CA GLN A 25 -12.79 14.15 15.90
C GLN A 25 -13.22 12.75 16.34
N ALA A 26 -12.63 11.70 15.75
CA ALA A 26 -12.87 10.32 16.17
C ALA A 26 -12.28 10.06 17.56
N VAL A 27 -11.08 10.55 17.85
CA VAL A 27 -10.44 10.44 19.17
C VAL A 27 -11.21 11.24 20.22
N GLU A 28 -11.71 12.43 19.87
CA GLU A 28 -12.58 13.23 20.73
C GLU A 28 -13.91 12.50 21.03
N SER A 29 -14.53 11.90 20.01
CA SER A 29 -15.73 11.07 20.17
C SER A 29 -15.49 9.86 21.08
N ALA A 30 -14.28 9.32 21.11
CA ALA A 30 -13.84 8.26 22.03
C ALA A 30 -13.59 8.72 23.48
N GLY A 31 -13.95 9.97 23.82
CA GLY A 31 -13.74 10.56 25.15
C GLY A 31 -12.35 11.18 25.34
N GLY A 32 -11.59 11.30 24.25
CA GLY A 32 -10.23 11.80 24.24
C GLY A 32 -9.19 10.72 24.55
N ALA A 33 -7.93 11.11 24.39
CA ALA A 33 -6.79 10.24 24.61
C ALA A 33 -6.46 10.09 26.09
N LEU A 34 -5.88 8.94 26.46
CA LEU A 34 -5.33 8.70 27.79
C LEU A 34 -4.00 9.47 27.99
N PRO A 35 -3.54 9.71 29.23
CA PRO A 35 -2.26 10.39 29.48
C PRO A 35 -1.05 9.66 28.90
N ALA A 36 -1.15 8.34 28.77
CA ALA A 36 -0.11 7.51 28.17
C ALA A 36 -0.18 7.46 26.63
N ALA A 37 -1.20 8.08 26.02
CA ALA A 37 -1.43 8.06 24.59
C ALA A 37 -0.53 9.04 23.87
N VAL A 38 0.04 8.61 22.75
CA VAL A 38 0.88 9.47 21.91
C VAL A 38 0.11 9.86 20.66
N LEU A 39 -0.55 11.02 20.73
CA LEU A 39 -1.30 11.55 19.60
C LEU A 39 -0.39 12.11 18.50
N ASP A 40 0.81 12.57 18.84
CA ASP A 40 1.83 13.00 17.87
C ASP A 40 2.28 11.88 16.92
N ALA A 41 2.10 10.62 17.32
CA ALA A 41 2.37 9.48 16.45
C ALA A 41 1.28 9.29 15.37
N LEU A 42 0.15 10.00 15.47
CA LEU A 42 -0.96 9.92 14.53
C LEU A 42 -1.07 11.20 13.70
N ASN A 43 -1.45 11.04 12.44
CA ASN A 43 -1.88 12.17 11.61
C ASN A 43 -3.31 12.60 11.98
N LEU A 44 -3.46 13.33 13.09
CA LEU A 44 -4.76 13.81 13.60
C LEU A 44 -5.54 14.65 12.58
N ALA A 45 -4.82 15.29 11.63
CA ALA A 45 -5.39 16.12 10.60
C ALA A 45 -5.94 15.32 9.40
N ALA A 46 -5.60 14.03 9.27
CA ALA A 46 -6.08 13.20 8.18
C ALA A 46 -7.60 13.01 8.24
N LEU A 47 -8.23 12.90 7.08
CA LEU A 47 -9.63 12.51 6.96
C LEU A 47 -9.79 11.07 7.42
N ALA A 48 -10.73 10.84 8.33
CA ALA A 48 -11.12 9.50 8.69
C ALA A 48 -12.03 8.96 7.57
N ALA A 49 -11.78 7.72 7.15
CA ALA A 49 -12.60 7.02 6.16
C ALA A 49 -13.52 6.02 6.85
N ASP A 50 -14.66 5.74 6.21
CA ASP A 50 -15.61 4.73 6.67
C ASP A 50 -14.94 3.35 6.77
N GLY A 51 -15.26 2.60 7.82
CA GLY A 51 -14.69 1.28 8.10
C GLY A 51 -13.23 1.31 8.57
N THR A 52 -12.61 2.47 8.74
CA THR A 52 -11.19 2.55 9.13
C THR A 52 -11.01 2.36 10.63
N GLN A 53 -9.92 1.67 11.00
CA GLN A 53 -9.47 1.53 12.38
C GLN A 53 -8.39 2.56 12.70
N ILE A 54 -8.62 3.36 13.72
CA ILE A 54 -7.69 4.33 14.29
C ILE A 54 -7.10 3.72 15.54
N MET A 55 -5.82 3.34 15.47
CA MET A 55 -5.08 2.79 16.60
C MET A 55 -4.25 3.88 17.26
N VAL A 56 -4.55 4.20 18.52
CA VAL A 56 -3.81 5.20 19.30
C VAL A 56 -2.73 4.49 20.13
N PRO A 57 -1.43 4.68 19.83
CA PRO A 57 -0.35 4.02 20.54
C PRO A 57 -0.11 4.64 21.92
N THR A 58 0.44 3.82 22.82
CA THR A 58 0.98 4.31 24.09
C THR A 58 2.44 4.73 23.97
N GLN A 59 2.92 5.57 24.89
CA GLN A 59 4.34 5.94 24.99
C GLN A 59 5.24 4.72 25.14
N ALA A 60 4.78 3.70 25.89
CA ALA A 60 5.47 2.43 26.05
C ALA A 60 5.55 1.63 24.74
N GLN A 61 4.48 1.61 23.93
CA GLN A 61 4.50 0.97 22.61
C GLN A 61 5.42 1.68 21.62
N LEU A 62 5.49 3.02 21.67
CA LEU A 62 6.41 3.77 20.82
C LEU A 62 7.88 3.51 21.23
N ALA A 63 8.15 3.48 22.54
CA ALA A 63 9.47 3.14 23.06
C ALA A 63 9.87 1.69 22.71
N ALA A 64 8.93 0.74 22.78
CA ALA A 64 9.15 -0.67 22.41
C ALA A 64 9.31 -0.86 20.90
N GLY A 65 8.58 -0.12 20.06
CA GLY A 65 8.69 -0.15 18.60
C GLY A 65 10.00 0.43 18.07
N THR A 66 10.66 1.28 18.87
CA THR A 66 11.99 1.85 18.54
C THR A 66 13.14 0.89 18.94
N ALA A 67 12.90 -0.04 19.86
CA ALA A 67 13.87 -1.09 20.24
C ALA A 67 13.78 -2.35 19.35
N GLY A 68 12.77 -2.44 18.48
CA GLY A 68 12.53 -3.54 17.55
C GLY A 68 12.49 -3.07 16.10
N SER A 69 13.56 -2.44 15.61
CA SER A 69 13.75 -2.19 14.18
C SER A 69 15.11 -2.69 13.75
N GLY A 70 15.17 -4.00 13.55
CA GLY A 70 16.29 -4.74 12.99
C GLY A 70 15.84 -6.15 12.68
N GLY A 71 15.22 -6.36 11.52
CA GLY A 71 14.95 -7.71 11.01
C GLY A 71 13.64 -7.86 10.25
N SER A 72 13.72 -7.80 8.92
CA SER A 72 12.84 -8.59 8.04
C SER A 72 12.88 -10.06 8.44
N GLY A 73 11.72 -10.72 8.43
CA GLY A 73 11.62 -12.16 8.62
C GLY A 73 10.22 -12.66 8.28
N SER A 74 10.07 -13.11 7.03
CA SER A 74 8.99 -13.99 6.58
C SER A 74 8.81 -15.20 7.50
N GLY A 75 7.57 -15.63 7.69
CA GLY A 75 7.22 -16.88 8.34
C GLY A 75 5.87 -17.38 7.85
N ALA A 76 5.90 -18.18 6.78
CA ALA A 76 4.78 -18.91 6.24
C ALA A 76 4.40 -20.13 7.10
N GLY A 77 3.14 -20.54 7.02
CA GLY A 77 2.64 -21.88 7.35
C GLY A 77 1.41 -21.83 8.26
N GLY A 78 0.23 -22.31 7.89
CA GLY A 78 -0.23 -23.00 6.68
C GLY A 78 -1.62 -23.57 6.97
N ALA A 79 -2.52 -23.54 5.98
CA ALA A 79 -3.70 -24.39 5.97
C ALA A 79 -3.99 -24.75 4.52
N GLY A 80 -3.63 -25.99 4.16
CA GLY A 80 -4.01 -26.58 2.88
C GLY A 80 -5.43 -27.14 2.95
N GLY A 81 -6.12 -27.11 1.81
CA GLY A 81 -6.97 -28.22 1.41
C GLY A 81 -8.41 -27.91 0.98
N GLY A 82 -8.57 -27.56 -0.31
CA GLY A 82 -9.72 -27.95 -1.18
C GLY A 82 -11.01 -27.15 -1.03
N VAL A 83 -11.75 -26.75 -2.06
CA VAL A 83 -11.76 -26.98 -3.52
C VAL A 83 -12.52 -25.80 -4.17
N PRO A 84 -12.34 -25.53 -5.48
CA PRO A 84 -12.86 -24.34 -6.15
C PRO A 84 -14.31 -24.52 -6.63
N GLY A 85 -15.11 -23.43 -6.65
CA GLY A 85 -16.43 -23.46 -7.26
C GLY A 85 -17.24 -22.17 -7.15
N ALA A 86 -17.32 -21.46 -8.27
CA ALA A 86 -18.43 -20.62 -8.75
C ALA A 86 -18.77 -19.30 -8.02
N GLY A 87 -18.32 -18.19 -8.63
CA GLY A 87 -19.23 -17.30 -9.38
C GLY A 87 -20.02 -16.23 -8.61
N GLY A 88 -19.87 -14.98 -9.07
CA GLY A 88 -20.80 -13.87 -8.83
C GLY A 88 -20.13 -12.70 -8.11
N SER A 89 -19.51 -11.75 -8.83
CA SER A 89 -20.15 -10.61 -9.51
C SER A 89 -20.54 -9.46 -8.58
N GLY A 90 -19.86 -8.32 -8.78
CA GLY A 90 -20.26 -6.97 -8.34
C GLY A 90 -19.50 -6.51 -7.09
N LEU A 91 -18.67 -5.46 -7.12
CA LEU A 91 -18.88 -4.17 -7.77
C LEU A 91 -17.56 -3.52 -8.24
N PRO A 92 -17.63 -2.56 -9.20
CA PRO A 92 -16.49 -2.06 -9.96
C PRO A 92 -15.81 -0.88 -9.27
N GLN A 93 -14.48 -0.93 -9.15
CA GLN A 93 -13.68 0.25 -8.80
C GLN A 93 -13.32 1.00 -10.10
N PRO A 94 -13.63 2.30 -10.23
CA PRO A 94 -13.38 3.07 -11.44
C PRO A 94 -11.87 3.36 -11.59
N GLY A 95 -11.32 2.97 -12.72
CA GLY A 95 -9.91 3.14 -13.10
C GLY A 95 -9.50 2.30 -14.32
N SER A 96 -10.33 1.33 -14.71
CA SER A 96 -10.17 0.51 -15.92
C SER A 96 -10.45 1.30 -17.20
N GLN A 97 -9.52 2.17 -17.57
CA GLN A 97 -9.35 2.61 -18.95
C GLN A 97 -7.90 2.36 -19.34
N GLY A 98 -7.59 1.16 -19.84
CA GLY A 98 -6.42 0.85 -20.67
C GLY A 98 -5.12 1.61 -20.34
N ALA A 99 -4.77 1.74 -19.06
CA ALA A 99 -3.69 2.63 -18.64
C ALA A 99 -2.37 1.90 -18.84
N LEU A 100 -1.70 2.19 -19.95
CA LEU A 100 -0.33 1.76 -20.19
C LEU A 100 0.50 2.06 -18.92
N VAL A 101 1.25 1.06 -18.44
CA VAL A 101 2.10 1.19 -17.25
C VAL A 101 3.21 2.17 -17.57
N ASN A 102 3.22 3.31 -16.87
CA ASN A 102 4.22 4.34 -17.09
C ASN A 102 5.54 3.94 -16.42
N LEU A 103 6.62 3.76 -17.16
CA LEU A 103 7.91 3.29 -16.64
C LEU A 103 8.56 4.26 -15.63
N ASN A 104 8.31 5.56 -15.78
CA ASN A 104 8.86 6.61 -14.92
C ASN A 104 8.13 6.73 -13.59
N THR A 105 6.82 6.48 -13.58
CA THR A 105 5.99 6.62 -12.38
C THR A 105 5.56 5.28 -11.78
N ALA A 106 5.75 4.17 -12.49
CA ALA A 106 5.36 2.86 -12.02
C ALA A 106 6.17 2.43 -10.81
N THR A 107 5.46 1.78 -9.91
CA THR A 107 5.99 1.05 -8.75
C THR A 107 6.43 -0.35 -9.18
N ALA A 108 7.27 -0.99 -8.35
CA ALA A 108 7.71 -2.36 -8.60
C ALA A 108 6.52 -3.34 -8.73
N GLU A 109 5.43 -3.11 -8.01
CA GLU A 109 4.20 -3.92 -8.07
C GLU A 109 3.46 -3.76 -9.41
N GLN A 110 3.44 -2.55 -9.95
CA GLN A 110 2.82 -2.28 -11.27
C GLN A 110 3.66 -2.84 -12.42
N LEU A 111 4.99 -2.85 -12.26
CA LEU A 111 5.91 -3.49 -13.19
C LEU A 111 5.80 -5.02 -13.12
N ASP A 112 5.62 -5.60 -11.93
CA ASP A 112 5.41 -7.04 -11.70
C ASP A 112 4.09 -7.56 -12.32
N ALA A 113 3.09 -6.69 -12.47
CA ALA A 113 1.85 -7.04 -13.16
C ALA A 113 2.02 -7.28 -14.68
N LEU A 114 3.20 -6.96 -15.25
CA LEU A 114 3.48 -7.17 -16.67
C LEU A 114 3.85 -8.62 -16.97
N PRO A 115 3.37 -9.20 -18.08
CA PRO A 115 3.65 -10.59 -18.43
C PRO A 115 5.15 -10.82 -18.65
N GLY A 116 5.77 -11.63 -17.78
CA GLY A 116 7.19 -11.96 -17.84
C GLY A 116 8.11 -11.03 -17.04
N VAL A 117 7.56 -9.99 -16.39
CA VAL A 117 8.28 -9.16 -15.44
C VAL A 117 7.95 -9.67 -14.04
N GLY A 118 8.91 -10.32 -13.39
CA GLY A 118 8.76 -10.74 -12.00
C GLY A 118 9.35 -9.71 -11.02
N PRO A 119 9.28 -9.98 -9.70
CA PRO A 119 9.67 -9.02 -8.66
C PRO A 119 11.15 -8.64 -8.74
N VAL A 120 11.99 -9.59 -9.19
CA VAL A 120 13.43 -9.36 -9.41
C VAL A 120 13.67 -8.37 -10.55
N LEU A 121 12.91 -8.50 -11.65
CA LEU A 121 13.09 -7.65 -12.82
C LEU A 121 12.46 -6.28 -12.61
N ALA A 122 11.29 -6.21 -11.98
CA ALA A 122 10.65 -4.97 -11.56
C ALA A 122 11.58 -4.13 -10.67
N GLY A 123 12.24 -4.76 -9.68
CA GLY A 123 13.23 -4.10 -8.84
C GLY A 123 14.42 -3.55 -9.64
N ARG A 124 14.90 -4.29 -10.66
CA ARG A 124 15.98 -3.81 -11.54
C ARG A 124 15.57 -2.61 -12.38
N ILE A 125 14.32 -2.57 -12.87
CA ILE A 125 13.81 -1.43 -13.65
C ILE A 125 13.78 -0.17 -12.78
N VAL A 126 13.32 -0.28 -11.53
CA VAL A 126 13.31 0.84 -10.58
C VAL A 126 14.73 1.28 -10.21
N ALA A 127 15.64 0.33 -10.00
CA ALA A 127 17.05 0.63 -9.72
C ALA A 127 17.72 1.32 -10.91
N TRP A 128 17.51 0.82 -12.12
CA TRP A 128 18.02 1.41 -13.35
C TRP A 128 17.54 2.84 -13.53
N ARG A 129 16.25 3.11 -13.31
CA ARG A 129 15.69 4.46 -13.33
C ARG A 129 16.35 5.41 -12.32
N SER A 130 16.74 4.88 -11.16
CA SER A 130 17.36 5.67 -10.10
C SER A 130 18.82 6.00 -10.41
N ASP A 131 19.52 5.12 -11.12
CA ASP A 131 20.94 5.25 -11.46
C ASP A 131 21.17 6.00 -12.79
N HIS A 132 20.37 5.69 -13.81
CA HIS A 132 20.47 6.26 -15.16
C HIS A 132 19.53 7.43 -15.42
N GLY A 133 18.49 7.61 -14.59
CA GLY A 133 17.46 8.64 -14.77
C GLY A 133 16.15 8.11 -15.38
N PRO A 134 15.21 9.01 -15.73
CA PRO A 134 13.92 8.61 -16.29
C PRO A 134 14.08 7.95 -17.67
N PHE A 135 13.24 6.95 -17.95
CA PHE A 135 13.07 6.37 -19.26
C PHE A 135 12.50 7.41 -20.23
N THR A 136 13.26 7.70 -21.28
CA THR A 136 12.90 8.56 -22.40
C THR A 136 12.16 7.78 -23.49
N SER A 137 12.33 6.46 -23.54
CA SER A 137 11.69 5.58 -24.52
C SER A 137 11.52 4.17 -23.99
N VAL A 138 10.54 3.43 -24.53
CA VAL A 138 10.28 2.04 -24.15
C VAL A 138 11.43 1.11 -24.53
N ASP A 139 12.21 1.45 -25.56
CA ASP A 139 13.38 0.65 -25.99
C ASP A 139 14.53 0.64 -24.95
N GLU A 140 14.57 1.61 -24.03
CA GLU A 140 15.58 1.62 -22.95
C GLU A 140 15.41 0.48 -21.95
N LEU A 141 14.27 -0.23 -21.97
CA LEU A 141 14.12 -1.46 -21.20
C LEU A 141 15.10 -2.54 -21.64
N ASP A 142 15.57 -2.54 -22.89
CA ASP A 142 16.59 -3.49 -23.37
C ASP A 142 17.94 -3.32 -22.64
N ALA A 143 18.23 -2.12 -22.13
CA ALA A 143 19.42 -1.86 -21.33
C ALA A 143 19.35 -2.51 -19.93
N VAL A 144 18.14 -2.89 -19.48
CA VAL A 144 17.96 -3.54 -18.19
C VAL A 144 18.29 -5.03 -18.29
N SER A 145 19.33 -5.44 -17.57
CA SER A 145 19.78 -6.84 -17.54
C SER A 145 18.65 -7.79 -17.13
N GLY A 146 18.17 -8.58 -18.09
CA GLY A 146 17.07 -9.54 -17.93
C GLY A 146 15.84 -9.27 -18.80
N ILE A 147 15.78 -8.10 -19.47
CA ILE A 147 14.78 -7.82 -20.50
C ILE A 147 15.41 -8.13 -21.85
N GLY A 148 14.95 -9.19 -22.51
CA GLY A 148 15.34 -9.49 -23.88
C GLY A 148 14.30 -8.97 -24.88
N ALA A 149 14.71 -8.83 -26.15
CA ALA A 149 13.84 -8.40 -27.27
C ALA A 149 12.47 -9.11 -27.32
N LYS A 150 12.42 -10.40 -26.96
CA LYS A 150 11.18 -11.19 -26.91
C LYS A 150 10.22 -10.74 -25.80
N MET A 151 10.76 -10.38 -24.64
CA MET A 151 9.95 -9.85 -23.53
C MET A 151 9.54 -8.41 -23.82
N LEU A 152 10.48 -7.60 -24.33
CA LEU A 152 10.22 -6.22 -24.71
C LEU A 152 9.05 -6.12 -25.71
N ALA A 153 8.98 -7.00 -26.70
CA ALA A 153 7.87 -7.05 -27.66
C ALA A 153 6.50 -7.32 -27.00
N ASN A 154 6.45 -8.13 -25.93
CA ASN A 154 5.21 -8.46 -25.23
C ASN A 154 4.75 -7.34 -24.28
N ILE A 155 5.69 -6.60 -23.68
CA ILE A 155 5.38 -5.51 -22.74
C ILE A 155 5.23 -4.16 -23.42
N ARG A 156 5.84 -3.93 -24.59
CA ARG A 156 5.72 -2.71 -25.40
C ARG A 156 4.30 -2.15 -25.53
N PRO A 157 3.27 -2.95 -25.86
CA PRO A 157 1.90 -2.44 -25.99
C PRO A 157 1.22 -2.12 -24.64
N LEU A 158 1.84 -2.51 -23.53
CA LEU A 158 1.31 -2.39 -22.17
C LEU A 158 2.03 -1.32 -21.35
N VAL A 159 3.10 -0.71 -21.87
CA VAL A 159 3.93 0.27 -21.15
C VAL A 159 4.05 1.58 -21.93
N THR A 160 4.24 2.68 -21.20
CA THR A 160 4.43 4.02 -21.76
C THR A 160 5.51 4.79 -21.01
N VAL A 161 5.96 5.90 -21.58
CA VAL A 161 6.83 6.90 -20.94
C VAL A 161 6.09 8.24 -20.96
N GLN A 162 5.96 8.91 -19.80
CA GLN A 162 5.55 10.31 -19.67
C GLN A 162 6.46 11.03 -18.69
#